data_AF-A0AB37C8U6-F1
#
_entry.id   AF-A0AB37C8U6-F1
#
_cell.length_a   1.000
_cell.length_b   1.000
_cell.length_c   1.000
_cell.angle_alpha   90.00
_cell.angle_beta   90.00
_cell.angle_gamma   90.00
#
_symmetry.space_group_name_H-M   'P 1'
#
loop_
_entity.id
_entity.type
_entity.pdbx_description
1 polymer ?
#
loop_
_entity_poly.entity_id
_entity_poly.type
_entity_poly.pdbx_seq_one_letter_code
_entity_poly.pdbx_strand_id
1 'polypeptide(L)'
;MALGYLLILSVFILVLSILGISLLFFLKNSKLKNVVFYFLVIWSILIAYLNATSLPTNYIVQQIIAWLFGSISIIAIIIKVKKTGETNIPYILVTISVLLGIFMMFF
;
A
#
# COMPACT_ATOMS: atom_id res chain seq x y z
N MET A 1 -10.18 25.71 -3.40
CA MET A 1 -11.13 24.60 -3.66
C MET A 1 -10.43 23.28 -3.95
N ALA A 2 -9.36 23.23 -4.76
CA ALA A 2 -8.60 22.01 -5.06
C ALA A 2 -7.99 21.30 -3.82
N LEU A 3 -7.46 22.07 -2.86
CA LEU A 3 -6.87 21.51 -1.63
C LEU A 3 -7.86 20.69 -0.79
N GLY A 4 -9.14 21.10 -0.77
CA GLY A 4 -10.20 20.38 -0.06
C GLY A 4 -10.49 19.02 -0.69
N TYR A 5 -10.53 18.93 -2.02
CA TYR A 5 -10.73 17.67 -2.74
C TYR A 5 -9.56 16.71 -2.55
N LEU A 6 -8.32 17.21 -2.54
CA LEU A 6 -7.14 16.40 -2.25
C LEU A 6 -7.17 15.84 -0.83
N LEU A 7 -7.55 16.66 0.16
CA LEU A 7 -7.68 16.20 1.55
C LEU A 7 -8.74 15.11 1.67
N ILE A 8 -9.91 15.28 1.03
CA ILE A 8 -10.97 14.27 1.01
C ILE A 8 -10.47 12.95 0.39
N LEU A 9 -9.72 13.03 -0.72
CA LEU A 9 -9.12 11.85 -1.36
C LEU A 9 -8.12 11.14 -0.41
N SER A 10 -7.22 11.89 0.22
CA SER A 10 -6.22 11.34 1.16
C SER A 10 -6.89 10.68 2.38
N VAL A 11 -7.95 11.29 2.91
CA VAL A 11 -8.74 10.71 4.01
C VAL A 11 -9.45 9.43 3.56
N PHE A 12 -10.04 9.43 2.36
CA PHE A 12 -10.66 8.23 1.79
C PHE A 12 -9.65 7.09 1.65
N ILE A 13 -8.46 7.37 1.11
CA ILE A 13 -7.39 6.38 0.97
C ILE A 13 -6.93 5.86 2.33
N LEU A 14 -6.82 6.74 3.33
CA LEU A 14 -6.46 6.35 4.70
C LEU A 14 -7.49 5.39 5.30
N VAL A 15 -8.78 5.73 5.22
CA VAL A 15 -9.85 4.88 5.76
C VAL A 15 -9.90 3.54 5.05
N LEU A 16 -9.84 3.51 3.71
CA LEU A 16 -9.87 2.27 2.95
C LEU A 16 -8.66 1.39 3.26
N SER A 17 -7.50 1.99 3.48
CA SER A 17 -6.28 1.26 3.84
C SER A 17 -6.36 0.65 5.24
N ILE A 18 -6.85 1.40 6.23
CA ILE A 18 -7.06 0.87 7.60
C ILE A 18 -8.05 -0.29 7.57
N LEU A 19 -9.15 -0.15 6.82
CA LEU A 19 -10.13 -1.22 6.64
C LEU A 19 -9.50 -2.45 5.98
N GLY A 20 -8.77 -2.28 4.89
CA GLY A 20 -8.11 -3.39 4.18
C GLY A 20 -7.07 -4.11 5.05
N ILE A 21 -6.22 -3.37 5.76
CA ILE A 21 -5.22 -3.92 6.70
C ILE A 21 -5.92 -4.66 7.84
N SER A 22 -6.96 -4.07 8.43
CA SER A 22 -7.74 -4.73 9.49
C SER A 22 -8.32 -6.05 8.98
N LEU A 23 -8.97 -6.03 7.81
CA LEU A 23 -9.55 -7.21 7.18
C LEU A 23 -8.50 -8.30 6.95
N LEU A 24 -7.29 -7.93 6.52
CA LEU A 24 -6.18 -8.87 6.30
C LEU A 24 -5.80 -9.65 7.58
N PHE A 25 -5.77 -8.99 8.73
CA PHE A 25 -5.38 -9.62 10.01
C PHE A 25 -6.54 -10.32 10.73
N PHE A 26 -7.78 -9.85 10.55
CA PHE A 26 -8.96 -10.46 11.17
C PHE A 26 -9.50 -11.68 10.41
N LEU A 27 -9.27 -11.79 9.10
CA LEU A 27 -9.77 -12.91 8.30
C LEU A 27 -9.08 -14.25 8.67
N LYS A 28 -9.88 -15.19 9.18
CA LYS A 28 -9.47 -16.58 9.42
C LYS A 28 -9.51 -17.44 8.14
N ASN A 29 -10.37 -17.09 7.18
CA ASN A 29 -10.49 -17.83 5.92
C ASN A 29 -9.31 -17.52 4.99
N SER A 30 -8.49 -18.53 4.67
CA SER A 30 -7.29 -18.41 3.85
C SER A 30 -7.57 -17.90 2.43
N LYS A 31 -8.70 -18.27 1.82
CA LYS A 31 -9.09 -17.80 0.48
C LYS A 31 -9.38 -16.31 0.48
N LEU A 32 -10.23 -15.86 1.39
CA LEU A 32 -10.56 -14.43 1.52
C LEU A 32 -9.34 -13.61 1.92
N LYS A 33 -8.51 -14.12 2.84
CA LYS A 33 -7.27 -13.46 3.26
C LYS A 33 -6.31 -13.25 2.08
N ASN A 34 -6.18 -14.24 1.18
CA ASN A 34 -5.38 -14.09 -0.02
C ASN A 34 -5.97 -13.02 -0.98
N VAL A 35 -7.28 -12.97 -1.16
CA VAL A 35 -7.94 -11.92 -1.98
C VAL A 35 -7.61 -10.53 -1.44
N VAL A 36 -7.76 -10.33 -0.13
CA VAL A 36 -7.47 -9.06 0.53
C VAL A 36 -5.98 -8.69 0.42
N PHE A 37 -5.10 -9.69 0.53
CA PHE A 37 -3.67 -9.49 0.33
C PHE A 37 -3.35 -8.95 -1.07
N TYR A 38 -3.85 -9.59 -2.13
CA TYR A 38 -3.61 -9.14 -3.50
C TYR A 38 -4.24 -7.77 -3.77
N PHE A 39 -5.43 -7.52 -3.21
CA PHE A 39 -6.05 -6.20 -3.25
C PHE A 39 -5.13 -5.14 -2.63
N LEU A 40 -4.59 -5.38 -1.43
CA LEU A 40 -3.69 -4.45 -0.74
C LEU A 40 -2.37 -4.23 -1.49
N VAL A 41 -1.88 -5.22 -2.25
CA VAL A 41 -0.70 -5.01 -3.09
C VAL A 41 -1.00 -4.03 -4.22
N ILE A 42 -2.08 -4.27 -4.97
CA ILE A 42 -2.50 -3.36 -6.05
C ILE A 42 -2.78 -1.97 -5.47
N TRP A 43 -3.42 -1.92 -4.31
CA TRP A 43 -3.71 -0.69 -3.59
C TRP A 43 -2.45 0.07 -3.20
N SER A 44 -1.42 -0.63 -2.68
CA SER A 44 -0.14 -0.01 -2.32
C SER A 44 0.57 0.59 -3.54
N ILE A 45 0.55 -0.11 -4.68
CA ILE A 45 1.13 0.37 -5.93
C ILE A 45 0.38 1.61 -6.43
N LEU A 46 -0.95 1.64 -6.30
CA LEU A 46 -1.77 2.81 -6.64
C LEU A 46 -1.39 4.01 -5.76
N ILE A 47 -1.20 3.82 -4.45
CA ILE A 47 -0.75 4.89 -3.54
C ILE A 47 0.63 5.41 -3.96
N ALA A 48 1.56 4.51 -4.29
CA ALA A 48 2.90 4.90 -4.76
C ALA A 48 2.84 5.72 -6.06
N TYR A 49 1.99 5.31 -7.01
CA TYR A 49 1.76 6.04 -8.26
C TYR A 49 1.20 7.44 -7.99
N LEU A 50 0.20 7.57 -7.12
CA LEU A 50 -0.37 8.86 -6.74
C LEU A 50 0.69 9.77 -6.11
N ASN A 51 1.46 9.27 -5.14
CA ASN A 51 2.51 10.04 -4.49
C ASN A 51 3.62 10.49 -5.46
N ALA A 52 4.03 9.60 -6.39
CA ALA A 52 5.06 9.94 -7.36
C ALA A 52 4.58 10.97 -8.40
N THR A 53 3.33 10.87 -8.85
CA THR A 53 2.78 11.74 -9.90
C THR A 53 2.24 13.06 -9.36
N SER A 54 1.93 13.15 -8.07
CA SER A 54 1.54 14.41 -7.43
C SER A 54 2.72 15.37 -7.22
N LEU A 55 3.96 14.87 -7.29
CA LEU A 55 5.16 15.66 -7.10
C LEU A 55 5.60 16.37 -8.39
N PRO A 56 6.14 17.59 -8.30
CA PRO A 56 6.75 18.24 -9.46
C PRO A 56 7.91 17.41 -10.04
N THR A 57 8.15 17.51 -11.36
CA THR A 57 9.12 16.67 -12.08
C THR A 57 10.58 16.85 -11.63
N ASN A 58 10.89 17.96 -10.95
CA ASN A 58 12.20 18.21 -10.37
C ASN A 58 12.42 17.56 -8.98
N TYR A 59 11.39 16.97 -8.36
CA TYR A 59 11.46 16.26 -7.07
C TYR A 59 11.80 14.77 -7.25
N ILE A 60 12.86 14.49 -8.00
CA ILE A 60 13.23 13.13 -8.44
C ILE A 60 13.46 12.20 -7.24
N VAL A 61 14.13 12.68 -6.19
CA VAL A 61 14.45 11.87 -5.00
C VAL A 61 13.17 11.39 -4.32
N GLN A 62 12.20 12.29 -4.11
CA GLN A 62 10.93 11.95 -3.48
C GLN A 62 10.10 11.01 -4.36
N GLN A 63 10.09 11.22 -5.68
CA GLN A 63 9.42 10.30 -6.60
C GLN A 63 10.01 8.88 -6.54
N ILE A 64 11.34 8.76 -6.48
CA ILE A 64 12.00 7.46 -6.30
C ILE A 64 11.61 6.82 -4.97
N ILE A 65 11.55 7.59 -3.88
CA ILE A 65 11.11 7.10 -2.57
C ILE A 65 9.67 6.58 -2.61
N ALA A 66 8.74 7.29 -3.27
CA ALA A 66 7.37 6.82 -3.45
C ALA A 66 7.32 5.46 -4.16
N TRP A 67 8.06 5.31 -5.25
CA TRP A 67 8.16 4.03 -5.96
C TRP A 67 8.80 2.93 -5.12
N LEU A 68 9.84 3.24 -4.35
CA LEU A 68 10.49 2.29 -3.44
C LEU A 68 9.49 1.75 -2.40
N PHE A 69 8.67 2.62 -1.80
CA PHE A 69 7.64 2.20 -0.85
C PHE A 69 6.59 1.28 -1.48
N GLY A 70 6.13 1.59 -2.69
CA GLY A 70 5.23 0.71 -3.45
C GLY A 70 5.87 -0.64 -3.79
N SER A 71 7.16 -0.64 -4.12
CA SER A 71 7.92 -1.84 -4.52
C SER A 71 8.02 -2.89 -3.40
N ILE A 72 7.93 -2.49 -2.13
CA ILE A 72 7.89 -3.42 -0.98
C ILE A 72 6.73 -4.43 -1.12
N SER A 73 5.59 -3.99 -1.64
CA SER A 73 4.44 -4.88 -1.88
C SER A 73 4.70 -5.94 -2.97
N ILE A 74 5.57 -5.64 -3.94
CA ILE A 74 5.99 -6.61 -4.97
C ILE A 74 6.84 -7.70 -4.33
N ILE A 75 7.77 -7.33 -3.43
CA ILE A 75 8.56 -8.29 -2.65
C ILE A 75 7.64 -9.18 -1.81
N ALA A 76 6.57 -8.62 -1.24
CA ALA A 76 5.57 -9.41 -0.52
C ALA A 76 4.92 -10.50 -1.39
N ILE A 77 4.53 -10.18 -2.63
CA ILE A 77 4.01 -11.18 -3.59
C ILE A 77 5.06 -12.27 -3.85
N ILE A 78 6.30 -11.89 -4.13
CA ILE A 78 7.37 -12.85 -4.45
C ILE A 78 7.55 -13.84 -3.30
N ILE A 79 7.58 -13.37 -2.05
CA ILE A 79 7.72 -14.23 -0.88
C ILE A 79 6.48 -15.13 -0.73
N LYS A 80 5.27 -14.59 -0.94
CA LYS A 80 4.02 -15.34 -0.83
C LYS A 80 3.91 -16.48 -1.85
N VAL A 81 4.42 -16.27 -3.07
CA VAL A 81 4.39 -17.29 -4.13
C VAL A 81 5.53 -18.30 -3.98
N LYS A 82 6.73 -17.86 -3.60
CA LYS A 82 7.91 -18.75 -3.50
C LYS A 82 7.95 -19.58 -2.21
N LYS A 83 7.42 -19.07 -1.10
CA LYS A 83 7.35 -19.83 0.16
C LYS A 83 5.95 -20.42 0.33
N THR A 84 5.86 -21.74 0.26
CA THR A 84 4.64 -22.52 0.51
C THR A 84 4.27 -22.66 2.00
N GLY A 85 5.14 -22.19 2.91
CA GLY A 85 4.86 -22.18 4.35
C GLY A 85 3.91 -21.05 4.78
N GLU A 86 3.12 -21.31 5.83
CA GLU A 86 2.24 -20.32 6.47
C GLU A 86 3.06 -19.25 7.20
N THR A 87 3.62 -18.30 6.45
CA THR A 87 4.34 -17.17 7.03
C THR A 87 3.49 -15.91 6.94
N ASN A 88 3.47 -15.13 8.01
CA ASN A 88 2.82 -13.81 8.03
C ASN A 88 3.69 -12.71 7.42
N ILE A 89 4.91 -13.03 7.00
CA ILE A 89 5.90 -12.08 6.44
C ILE A 89 5.34 -11.29 5.25
N PRO A 90 4.68 -11.90 4.24
CA PRO A 90 4.09 -11.15 3.13
C PRO A 90 3.04 -10.14 3.60
N TYR A 91 2.22 -10.50 4.59
CA TYR A 91 1.17 -9.64 5.11
C TYR A 91 1.73 -8.43 5.85
N ILE A 92 2.82 -8.62 6.60
CA ILE A 92 3.53 -7.54 7.28
C ILE A 92 4.17 -6.60 6.24
N LEU A 93 4.81 -7.15 5.20
CA LEU A 93 5.44 -6.35 4.15
C LEU A 93 4.46 -5.48 3.38
N VAL A 94 3.30 -6.03 2.97
CA VAL A 94 2.28 -5.21 2.30
C VAL A 94 1.72 -4.14 3.24
N THR A 95 1.58 -4.45 4.53
CA THR A 95 1.11 -3.47 5.54
C THR A 95 2.11 -2.32 5.68
N ILE A 96 3.40 -2.60 5.78
CA ILE A 96 4.45 -1.57 5.85
C ILE A 96 4.45 -0.73 4.57
N SER A 97 4.34 -1.36 3.40
CA SER A 97 4.28 -0.68 2.10
C SER A 97 3.12 0.33 2.06
N VAL A 98 1.92 -0.09 2.48
CA VAL A 98 0.73 0.77 2.52
C VAL A 98 0.90 1.89 3.55
N LEU A 99 1.40 1.60 4.76
CA LEU A 99 1.59 2.61 5.80
C LEU A 99 2.62 3.68 5.41
N LEU A 100 3.72 3.29 4.76
CA LEU A 100 4.72 4.23 4.24
C LEU A 100 4.14 5.10 3.12
N GLY A 101 3.33 4.51 2.23
CA GLY A 101 2.62 5.24 1.19
C GLY A 101 1.63 6.26 1.78
N ILE A 102 0.85 5.88 2.79
CA ILE A 102 -0.06 6.79 3.50
C ILE A 102 0.72 7.90 4.18
N PHE A 103 1.80 7.57 4.89
CA PHE A 103 2.63 8.54 5.58
C PHE A 103 3.12 9.63 4.61
N MET A 104 3.68 9.24 3.48
CA MET A 104 4.12 10.17 2.43
C MET A 104 2.98 10.98 1.81
N MET A 105 1.73 10.52 1.88
CA MET A 105 0.58 11.25 1.35
C MET A 105 0.17 12.45 2.25
N PHE A 106 0.58 12.44 3.51
CA PHE A 106 0.31 13.50 4.49
C PHE A 106 1.51 14.40 4.81
N PHE A 107 2.73 13.99 4.41
CA PHE A 107 4.00 14.67 4.71
C PHE A 107 4.84 14.85 3.45
#